data_AF-B8I7I2-F1
#
_entry.id   AF-B8I7I2-F1
#
_cell.length_a   1.000
_cell.length_b   1.000
_cell.length_c   1.000
_cell.angle_alpha   90.00
_cell.angle_beta   90.00
_cell.angle_gamma   90.00
#
_symmetry.space_group_name_H-M   'P 1'
#
loop_
_entity.id
_entity.type
_entity.pdbx_description
1 polymer ?
#
loop_
_entity_poly.entity_id
_entity_poly.type
_entity_poly.pdbx_seq_one_letter_code
_entity_poly.pdbx_strand_id
1 'polypeptide(L)'
;MKKSIISISFDAEKLGAIKQYMGRKEAELEKEMEDAVQKLYEKFVPVAVREYIEGREASEQKKPKISVKKSQSAPLLTNINEG
;
A
#
# COMPACT_ATOMS: atom_id res chain seq x y z
N MET A 1 4.50 0.48 2.29
CA MET A 1 3.54 1.51 1.84
C MET A 1 2.20 0.92 1.44
N LYS A 2 1.12 1.45 2.01
CA LYS A 2 -0.25 1.24 1.52
C LYS A 2 -0.49 2.18 0.34
N LYS A 3 -0.98 1.69 -0.80
CA LYS A 3 -1.40 2.54 -1.92
C LYS A 3 -2.85 2.98 -1.75
N SER A 4 -3.15 4.20 -2.18
CA SER A 4 -4.52 4.72 -2.29
C SER A 4 -4.83 4.98 -3.76
N ILE A 5 -6.09 4.76 -4.17
CA ILE A 5 -6.53 4.93 -5.56
C ILE A 5 -7.15 6.31 -5.71
N ILE A 6 -6.74 7.02 -6.76
CA ILE A 6 -7.35 8.29 -7.19
C ILE A 6 -8.13 8.01 -8.48
N SER A 7 -9.42 8.33 -8.51
CA SER A 7 -10.25 8.22 -9.71
C SER A 7 -10.42 9.60 -10.35
N ILE A 8 -10.16 9.69 -11.66
CA ILE A 8 -10.21 10.94 -12.42
C ILE A 8 -11.09 10.73 -13.64
N SER A 9 -12.10 11.57 -13.81
CA SER A 9 -12.91 11.62 -15.03
C SER A 9 -12.19 12.45 -16.09
N PHE A 10 -12.05 11.89 -17.28
CA PHE A 10 -11.43 12.54 -18.43
C PHE A 10 -12.20 12.21 -19.71
N ASP A 11 -11.97 13.01 -20.74
CA ASP A 11 -12.59 12.79 -22.05
C ASP A 11 -12.15 11.44 -22.64
N ALA A 12 -13.13 10.63 -23.03
CA ALA A 12 -12.90 9.26 -23.46
C ALA A 12 -12.09 9.18 -24.77
N GLU A 13 -12.36 10.08 -25.73
CA GLU A 13 -11.66 10.09 -27.02
C GLU A 13 -10.21 10.55 -26.86
N LYS A 14 -9.98 11.59 -26.06
CA LYS A 14 -8.63 12.07 -25.73
C LYS A 14 -7.85 11.02 -24.95
N LEU A 15 -8.48 10.32 -24.01
CA LEU A 15 -7.84 9.22 -23.27
C LEU A 15 -7.44 8.08 -24.21
N GLY A 16 -8.31 7.74 -25.16
CA GLY A 16 -8.04 6.74 -26.19
C GLY A 16 -6.83 7.13 -27.05
N ALA A 17 -6.78 8.39 -27.50
CA ALA A 17 -5.64 8.91 -28.24
C ALA A 17 -4.33 8.83 -27.42
N ILE A 18 -4.34 9.25 -26.16
CA ILE A 18 -3.16 9.18 -25.28
C ILE A 18 -2.65 7.74 -25.19
N LYS A 19 -3.53 6.78 -24.87
CA LYS A 19 -3.15 5.37 -24.75
C LYS A 19 -2.58 4.80 -26.05
N GLN A 20 -3.19 5.15 -27.19
CA GLN A 20 -2.73 4.69 -28.51
C GLN A 20 -1.36 5.25 -28.88
N TYR A 21 -1.08 6.53 -28.60
CA TYR A 21 0.20 7.15 -28.95
C TYR A 21 1.31 6.83 -27.94
N MET A 22 0.99 6.60 -26.67
CA MET A 22 1.95 6.18 -25.64
C MET A 22 2.39 4.72 -25.83
N GLY A 23 1.47 3.81 -26.19
CA GLY A 23 1.82 2.42 -26.48
C GLY A 23 2.81 2.26 -27.64
N ARG A 24 2.85 3.22 -28.58
CA ARG A 24 3.86 3.26 -29.65
C ARG A 24 5.25 3.68 -29.18
N LYS A 25 5.34 4.36 -28.04
CA LYS A 25 6.58 4.91 -27.47
C LYS A 25 7.12 4.08 -26.30
N GLU A 26 6.55 2.89 -26.05
CA GLU A 26 6.82 2.07 -24.86
C GLU A 26 6.60 2.85 -23.55
N ALA A 27 5.76 3.90 -23.60
CA ALA A 27 5.41 4.71 -22.45
C ALA A 27 4.12 4.17 -21.83
N GLU A 28 4.11 4.06 -20.51
CA GLU A 28 2.97 3.58 -19.75
C GLU A 28 2.28 4.75 -19.06
N LEU A 29 1.02 5.00 -19.43
CA LEU A 29 0.22 6.12 -18.90
C LEU A 29 0.15 6.10 -17.37
N GLU A 30 0.00 4.91 -16.77
CA GLU A 30 -0.07 4.75 -15.32
C GLU A 30 1.22 5.24 -14.64
N LYS A 31 2.38 4.81 -15.15
CA LYS A 31 3.69 5.22 -14.63
C LYS A 31 3.91 6.72 -14.74
N GLU A 32 3.53 7.32 -15.87
CA GLU A 32 3.64 8.78 -16.05
C GLU A 32 2.72 9.54 -15.06
N MET A 33 1.53 9.01 -14.79
CA MET A 33 0.65 9.59 -13.77
C MET A 33 1.19 9.37 -12.34
N GLU A 34 1.78 8.21 -12.03
CA GLU A 34 2.43 7.98 -10.74
C GLU A 34 3.58 8.98 -10.52
N ASP A 35 4.43 9.21 -11.52
CA ASP A 35 5.53 10.18 -11.45
C ASP A 35 5.02 11.62 -11.32
N ALA A 36 3.96 11.98 -12.06
CA ALA A 36 3.33 13.29 -11.93
C ALA A 36 2.77 13.53 -10.52
N VAL A 37 2.12 12.52 -9.93
CA VAL A 37 1.62 12.58 -8.55
C VAL A 37 2.76 12.66 -7.54
N GLN A 38 3.86 11.93 -7.76
CA GLN A 38 5.06 12.02 -6.92
C GLN A 38 5.67 13.42 -6.94
N LYS A 39 5.79 14.04 -8.12
CA LYS A 39 6.26 15.44 -8.25
C LYS A 39 5.35 16.43 -7.54
N LEU A 40 4.03 16.21 -7.57
CA LEU A 40 3.09 17.02 -6.79
C LEU A 40 3.31 16.86 -5.29
N TYR A 41 3.53 15.63 -4.81
CA TYR A 41 3.87 15.37 -3.41
C TYR A 41 5.13 16.14 -3.00
N GLU A 42 6.21 16.06 -3.77
CA GLU A 42 7.47 16.76 -3.44
C GLU A 42 7.36 18.29 -3.48
N LYS A 43 6.52 18.80 -4.39
CA LYS A 43 6.29 20.24 -4.56
C LYS A 43 5.46 20.84 -3.44
N PHE A 44 4.43 20.13 -2.97
CA PHE A 44 3.48 20.67 -1.99
C PHE A 44 3.74 20.19 -0.56
N VAL A 45 4.47 19.09 -0.37
CA VAL A 45 4.79 18.55 0.96
C VAL A 45 6.19 19.00 1.37
N PRO A 46 6.31 19.80 2.46
CA PRO A 46 7.60 20.22 2.99
C PRO A 46 8.50 19.03 3.34
N VAL A 47 9.82 19.21 3.20
CA VAL A 47 10.82 18.17 3.47
C VAL A 47 10.62 17.53 4.85
N ALA A 48 10.42 18.35 5.91
CA ALA A 48 10.20 17.85 7.27
C ALA A 48 9.00 16.90 7.40
N VAL A 49 7.94 17.12 6.62
CA VAL A 49 6.75 16.25 6.60
C VAL A 49 7.03 14.97 5.81
N ARG A 50 7.81 15.06 4.72
CA ARG A 50 8.23 13.89 3.94
C ARG A 50 9.10 12.95 4.77
N GLU A 51 10.13 13.50 5.42
CA GLU A 51 11.02 12.76 6.31
C GLU A 51 10.25 12.13 7.47
N TYR A 52 9.21 12.80 7.99
CA TYR A 52 8.35 12.23 9.02
C TYR A 52 7.58 11.00 8.51
N ILE A 53 7.01 11.05 7.30
CA ILE A 53 6.28 9.92 6.70
C ILE A 53 7.24 8.75 6.44
N GLU A 54 8.43 9.00 5.88
CA GLU A 54 9.45 7.99 5.59
C GLU A 54 10.05 7.38 6.87
N GLY A 55 10.34 8.22 7.88
CA GLY A 55 10.86 7.81 9.17
C GLY A 55 9.86 6.98 9.98
N ARG A 56 8.55 7.29 9.86
CA ARG A 56 7.49 6.51 10.48
C ARG A 56 7.37 5.11 9.84
N GLU A 57 7.40 5.02 8.51
CA GLU A 57 7.41 3.74 7.78
C GLU A 57 8.63 2.86 8.18
N ALA A 58 9.82 3.46 8.37
CA ALA A 58 11.03 2.75 8.81
C ALA A 58 10.92 2.22 10.25
N SER A 59 10.16 2.90 11.11
CA SER A 59 9.92 2.48 12.50
C SER A 59 8.86 1.37 12.63
N GLU A 60 7.85 1.36 11.74
CA GLU A 60 6.79 0.34 11.74
C GLU A 60 7.24 -1.03 11.21
N GLN A 61 8.33 -1.09 10.45
CA GLN A 61 8.95 -2.35 10.02
C GLN A 61 9.77 -3.05 11.12
N LYS A 62 10.09 -2.37 12.24
CA LYS A 62 10.89 -2.90 13.35
C LYS A 62 10.06 -3.31 14.58
N LYS A 63 8.83 -3.79 14.42
CA LYS A 63 8.14 -4.47 15.53
C LYS A 63 8.50 -5.96 15.53
N PRO A 64 9.44 -6.44 16.39
CA PRO A 64 9.64 -7.87 16.55
C PRO A 64 8.35 -8.49 17.07
N LYS A 65 7.85 -9.49 16.34
CA LYS A 65 6.74 -10.35 16.79
C LYS A 65 7.24 -11.12 18.03
N ILE A 66 6.99 -10.60 19.22
CA ILE A 66 7.16 -11.35 20.46
C ILE A 66 6.08 -12.44 20.45
N SER A 67 6.46 -13.63 19.98
CA SER A 67 5.63 -14.83 20.01
C SER A 67 5.54 -15.30 21.45
N VAL A 68 4.44 -14.97 22.13
CA VAL A 68 4.16 -15.44 23.49
C VAL A 68 3.97 -16.96 23.44
N LYS A 69 4.96 -17.70 23.92
CA LYS A 69 4.88 -19.15 24.19
C LYS A 69 3.68 -19.40 25.12
N LYS A 70 2.64 -20.08 24.62
CA LYS A 70 1.60 -20.67 25.46
C LYS A 70 1.86 -22.17 25.57
N SER A 71 2.65 -22.52 26.58
CA SER A 71 2.78 -23.88 27.09
C SER A 71 1.44 -24.24 27.75
N GLN A 72 0.67 -25.16 27.17
CA GLN A 72 -0.39 -25.85 27.89
C GLN A 72 -0.26 -27.35 27.66
N SER A 73 0.42 -27.97 28.63
CA SER A 73 0.33 -29.39 28.94
C SER A 73 -1.12 -29.80 29.14
N ALA A 74 -1.51 -30.92 28.51
CA ALA A 74 -2.75 -31.64 28.76
C ALA A 74 -2.88 -32.05 30.24
N PRO A 75 -4.10 -32.36 30.72
CA PRO A 75 -4.52 -33.76 30.62
C PRO A 75 -5.97 -34.00 30.18
N LEU A 76 -6.13 -35.20 29.64
CA LEU A 76 -7.33 -35.95 29.33
C LEU A 76 -8.14 -36.25 30.61
N LEU A 77 -9.46 -36.01 30.61
CA LEU A 77 -10.45 -36.92 31.21
C LEU A 77 -11.82 -36.71 30.54
N THR A 78 -12.24 -37.74 29.81
CA THR A 78 -13.63 -38.05 29.43
C THR A 78 -14.56 -37.97 30.63
N ASN A 79 -15.72 -37.34 30.47
CA ASN A 79 -16.88 -37.66 31.30
C ASN A 79 -18.15 -37.72 30.44
N ILE A 80 -18.77 -38.88 30.55
CA ILE A 80 -20.04 -39.34 30.03
C ILE A 80 -21.09 -38.77 30.98
N ASN A 81 -22.17 -38.17 30.49
CA ASN A 81 -23.39 -38.11 31.30
C ASN A 81 -24.65 -38.08 30.43
N GLU A 82 -25.50 -39.04 30.76
CA GLU A 82 -26.85 -39.31 30.31
C GLU A 82 -27.84 -38.20 30.69
N GLY A 83 -28.99 -38.20 30.01
CA GLY A 83 -30.18 -37.37 30.26
C GLY A 83 -31.18 -37.48 29.12
#